data_AF-A0A929BVX3-F1
#
_entry.id   AF-A0A929BVX3-F1
#
_cell.length_a   1.000
_cell.length_b   1.000
_cell.length_c   1.000
_cell.angle_alpha   90.00
_cell.angle_beta   90.00
_cell.angle_gamma   90.00
#
_symmetry.space_group_name_H-M   'P 1'
#
loop_
_entity.id
_entity.type
_entity.pdbx_description
1 polymer ?
#
loop_
_entity_poly.entity_id
_entity_poly.type
_entity_poly.pdbx_seq_one_letter_code
_entity_poly.pdbx_strand_id
1 'polypeptide(L)'
;MKSGSVEPGLLRVFRWYAGLRLALYLLAGLRFLFRPDISSRIEFDPLPYLWLTLLGLATLLIYLSLPWLQRKMGRAYLPVGIILAASSLILERLFTPSFAIWFWQLDPFFYVILILVAWQYDFRAVLLFTLGTSALEITLNLLIPQQIIILDQIEGITNQMIAIGSLILRTFSFLIIGFVITRLVSAQRQQRKALAEANLKLVQYAATVEQLTISRERNRLSRELHDTLAHTLSALVVQIDAVIAVWEPIPARAREMLEGMLETTRRGLDETRRSLRALRAAPLEEMGLALALSALAEDFAARNGMS
;
A
#
# COMPACT_ATOMS: atom_id res chain seq x y z
N MET A 1 -11.86 -8.48 12.64
CA MET A 1 -11.84 -7.16 11.97
C MET A 1 -10.63 -7.08 11.05
N LYS A 2 -10.78 -7.35 9.74
CA LYS A 2 -9.78 -7.08 8.70
C LYS A 2 -10.54 -6.77 7.39
N SER A 3 -10.12 -5.70 6.72
CA SER A 3 -10.76 -5.02 5.59
C SER A 3 -11.20 -5.95 4.46
N GLY A 4 -12.44 -5.79 4.00
CA GLY A 4 -13.02 -6.56 2.90
C GLY A 4 -12.54 -6.16 1.49
N SER A 5 -11.48 -5.36 1.39
CA SER A 5 -10.86 -4.98 0.12
C SER A 5 -9.75 -5.96 -0.26
N VAL A 6 -9.81 -6.44 -1.50
CA VAL A 6 -8.76 -7.27 -2.09
C VAL A 6 -7.47 -6.45 -2.21
N GLU A 7 -6.32 -7.05 -1.90
CA GLU A 7 -5.02 -6.39 -2.04
C GLU A 7 -4.79 -5.90 -3.49
N PRO A 8 -4.34 -4.66 -3.70
CA PRO A 8 -4.09 -4.12 -5.02
C PRO A 8 -3.05 -4.97 -5.76
N GLY A 9 -3.39 -5.36 -6.99
CA GLY A 9 -2.54 -6.19 -7.84
C GLY A 9 -2.79 -7.70 -7.73
N LEU A 10 -3.44 -8.19 -6.67
CA LEU A 10 -3.66 -9.62 -6.48
C LEU A 10 -4.50 -10.25 -7.60
N LEU A 11 -5.60 -9.60 -7.99
CA LEU A 11 -6.43 -10.05 -9.12
C LEU A 11 -5.69 -10.03 -10.46
N ARG A 12 -4.74 -9.09 -10.63
CA ARG A 12 -3.93 -9.03 -11.85
C ARG A 12 -3.00 -10.25 -11.92
N VAL A 13 -2.32 -10.57 -10.81
CA VAL A 13 -1.47 -11.77 -10.72
C VAL A 13 -2.31 -13.03 -10.92
N PHE A 14 -3.51 -13.10 -10.35
CA PHE A 14 -4.37 -14.26 -10.50
C PHE A 14 -4.84 -14.47 -11.96
N ARG A 15 -5.13 -13.40 -12.69
CA ARG A 15 -5.43 -13.47 -14.13
C ARG A 15 -4.23 -13.93 -14.95
N TRP A 16 -3.04 -13.42 -14.66
CA TRP A 16 -1.80 -13.86 -15.31
C TRP A 16 -1.53 -15.35 -15.07
N TYR A 17 -1.74 -15.82 -13.84
CA TYR A 17 -1.67 -17.24 -13.50
C TYR A 17 -2.61 -18.08 -14.38
N ALA A 18 -3.89 -17.70 -14.46
CA ALA A 18 -4.87 -18.43 -15.25
C ALA A 18 -4.53 -18.41 -16.76
N GLY A 19 -4.12 -17.24 -17.27
CA GLY A 19 -3.77 -17.06 -18.69
C GLY A 19 -2.50 -17.82 -19.09
N LEU A 20 -1.46 -17.81 -18.23
CA LEU A 20 -0.23 -18.57 -18.46
C LEU A 20 -0.51 -20.07 -18.49
N ARG A 21 -1.32 -20.57 -17.54
CA ARG A 21 -1.68 -21.99 -17.51
C ARG A 21 -2.51 -22.38 -18.73
N LEU A 22 -3.48 -21.56 -19.13
CA LEU A 22 -4.25 -21.77 -20.37
C LEU A 22 -3.33 -21.85 -21.60
N ALA A 23 -2.38 -20.93 -21.73
CA ALA A 23 -1.45 -20.90 -22.87
C ALA A 23 -0.56 -22.16 -22.92
N LEU A 24 -0.05 -22.61 -21.77
CA LEU A 24 0.75 -23.83 -21.68
C LEU A 24 -0.05 -25.08 -22.07
N TYR A 25 -1.31 -25.18 -21.63
CA TYR A 25 -2.19 -26.28 -22.01
C TYR A 25 -2.59 -26.26 -23.48
N LEU A 26 -2.78 -25.08 -24.08
CA LEU A 26 -3.01 -24.94 -25.51
C LEU A 26 -1.79 -25.39 -26.33
N LEU A 27 -0.58 -25.02 -25.90
CA LEU A 27 0.67 -25.47 -26.53
C LEU A 27 0.85 -26.99 -26.40
N ALA A 28 0.52 -27.56 -25.23
CA ALA A 28 0.56 -29.00 -25.02
C ALA A 28 -0.43 -29.74 -25.93
N GLY A 29 -1.67 -29.23 -26.05
CA GLY A 29 -2.67 -29.76 -26.97
C GLY A 29 -2.27 -29.67 -28.44
N LEU A 30 -1.66 -28.55 -28.84
CA LEU A 30 -1.16 -28.37 -30.22
C LEU A 30 -0.05 -29.38 -30.54
N ARG A 31 0.92 -29.56 -29.64
CA ARG A 31 1.98 -30.55 -29.81
C ARG A 31 1.43 -31.97 -29.98
N PHE A 32 0.37 -32.30 -29.26
CA PHE A 32 -0.30 -33.59 -29.36
C PHE A 32 -0.89 -33.83 -30.77
N LEU A 33 -1.54 -32.82 -31.35
CA LEU A 33 -2.10 -32.91 -32.72
C LEU A 33 -1.03 -33.14 -33.81
N PHE A 34 0.17 -32.56 -33.66
CA PHE A 34 1.23 -32.65 -34.68
C PHE A 34 2.17 -33.86 -34.55
N ARG A 35 2.13 -34.61 -33.44
CA ARG A 35 2.99 -35.80 -33.19
C ARG A 35 2.13 -37.02 -32.80
N PRO A 36 1.33 -37.58 -33.73
CA PRO A 36 0.44 -38.70 -33.45
C PRO A 36 1.17 -40.02 -33.13
N ASP A 37 2.47 -40.13 -33.41
CA ASP A 37 3.26 -41.34 -33.09
C ASP A 37 3.41 -41.61 -31.58
N ILE A 38 3.03 -40.64 -30.73
CA ILE A 38 2.98 -40.79 -29.27
C ILE A 38 1.64 -41.39 -28.81
N SER A 39 0.54 -41.18 -29.57
CA SER A 39 -0.79 -41.66 -29.16
C SER A 39 -0.93 -43.17 -29.30
N SER A 40 -0.13 -43.82 -30.14
CA SER A 40 -0.12 -45.28 -30.31
C SER A 40 0.54 -46.04 -29.14
N ARG A 41 1.28 -45.35 -28.26
CA ARG A 41 1.93 -45.91 -27.06
C ARG A 41 1.16 -45.72 -25.76
N ILE A 42 0.01 -45.04 -25.81
CA ILE A 42 -0.81 -44.71 -24.65
C ILE A 42 -2.17 -45.39 -24.85
N GLU A 43 -2.53 -46.36 -24.01
CA GLU A 43 -3.83 -47.06 -24.04
C GLU A 43 -5.02 -46.15 -23.69
N PHE A 44 -4.78 -44.88 -23.38
CA PHE A 44 -5.74 -43.91 -22.89
C PHE A 44 -5.79 -42.69 -23.80
N ASP A 45 -6.99 -42.27 -24.21
CA ASP A 45 -7.18 -41.06 -25.01
C ASP A 45 -7.09 -39.80 -24.13
N PRO A 46 -6.04 -38.96 -24.26
CA PRO A 46 -5.86 -37.78 -23.42
C PRO A 46 -6.73 -36.59 -23.86
N LEU A 47 -7.36 -36.64 -25.04
CA LEU A 47 -8.09 -35.52 -25.63
C LEU A 47 -9.24 -35.00 -24.74
N PRO A 48 -10.12 -35.85 -24.16
CA PRO A 48 -11.22 -35.37 -23.33
C PRO A 48 -10.75 -34.59 -22.08
N TYR A 49 -9.64 -35.00 -21.48
CA TYR A 49 -9.10 -34.39 -20.26
C TYR A 49 -8.40 -33.06 -20.52
N LEU A 50 -7.71 -32.94 -21.67
CA LEU A 50 -7.16 -31.68 -22.14
C LEU A 50 -8.28 -30.66 -22.38
N TRP A 51 -9.36 -31.06 -23.05
CA TRP A 51 -10.53 -30.20 -23.27
C TRP A 51 -11.20 -29.77 -21.96
N LEU A 52 -11.40 -30.70 -21.03
CA LEU A 52 -11.98 -30.40 -19.72
C LEU A 52 -11.13 -29.40 -18.93
N THR A 53 -9.82 -29.57 -18.96
CA THR A 53 -8.86 -28.65 -18.32
C THR A 53 -8.87 -27.27 -18.95
N LEU A 54 -8.86 -27.20 -20.28
CA LEU A 54 -8.94 -25.93 -21.02
C LEU A 54 -10.25 -25.20 -20.74
N LEU A 55 -11.37 -25.91 -20.67
CA LEU A 55 -12.67 -25.35 -20.32
C LEU A 55 -12.70 -24.85 -18.87
N GLY A 56 -12.10 -25.60 -17.93
CA GLY A 56 -11.94 -25.18 -16.53
C GLY A 56 -11.08 -23.90 -16.40
N LEU A 57 -10.00 -23.79 -17.16
CA LEU A 57 -9.14 -22.60 -17.17
C LEU A 57 -9.80 -21.40 -17.85
N ALA A 58 -10.50 -21.62 -18.95
CA ALA A 58 -11.26 -20.58 -19.64
C ALA A 58 -12.38 -20.04 -18.74
N THR A 59 -13.13 -20.92 -18.08
CA THR A 59 -14.18 -20.51 -17.11
C THR A 59 -13.60 -19.75 -15.93
N LEU A 60 -12.45 -20.17 -15.37
CA LEU A 60 -11.74 -19.42 -14.33
C LEU A 60 -11.30 -18.03 -14.82
N LEU A 61 -10.76 -17.93 -16.04
CA LEU A 61 -10.30 -16.66 -16.61
C LEU A 61 -11.47 -15.72 -16.89
N ILE A 62 -12.58 -16.24 -17.43
CA ILE A 62 -13.83 -15.51 -17.61
C ILE A 62 -14.35 -15.03 -16.25
N TYR A 63 -14.44 -15.92 -15.26
CA TYR A 63 -14.84 -15.59 -13.89
C TYR A 63 -13.99 -14.43 -13.33
N LEU A 64 -12.67 -14.49 -13.50
CA LEU A 64 -11.75 -13.44 -13.02
C LEU A 64 -11.84 -12.13 -13.81
N SER A 65 -12.31 -12.18 -15.06
CA SER A 65 -12.41 -11.01 -15.95
C SER A 65 -13.69 -10.20 -15.73
N LEU A 66 -14.77 -10.81 -15.22
CA LEU A 66 -16.09 -10.17 -15.10
C LEU A 66 -16.20 -9.24 -13.88
N PRO A 67 -16.19 -7.90 -14.06
CA PRO A 67 -16.18 -6.96 -12.94
C PRO A 67 -17.52 -6.92 -12.17
N TRP A 68 -18.63 -7.24 -12.84
CA TRP A 68 -19.94 -7.32 -12.19
C TRP A 68 -20.00 -8.44 -11.13
N LEU A 69 -19.36 -9.58 -11.42
CA LEU A 69 -19.35 -10.72 -10.50
C LEU A 69 -18.53 -10.42 -9.24
N GLN A 70 -17.42 -9.70 -9.39
CA GLN A 70 -16.65 -9.16 -8.28
C GLN A 70 -17.50 -8.25 -7.37
N ARG A 71 -18.30 -7.36 -7.96
CA ARG A 71 -19.20 -6.46 -7.20
C ARG A 71 -20.30 -7.23 -6.48
N LYS A 72 -20.89 -8.24 -7.13
CA LYS A 72 -21.99 -9.05 -6.58
C LYS A 72 -21.55 -9.97 -5.44
N MET A 73 -20.41 -10.64 -5.59
CA MET A 73 -19.94 -11.64 -4.63
C MET A 73 -19.10 -11.05 -3.48
N GLY A 74 -18.54 -9.84 -3.66
CA GLY A 74 -17.79 -9.13 -2.63
C GLY A 74 -16.66 -9.98 -2.04
N ARG A 75 -16.79 -10.33 -0.75
CA ARG A 75 -15.78 -11.11 0.01
C ARG A 75 -15.65 -12.57 -0.43
N ALA A 76 -16.70 -13.16 -1.02
CA ALA A 76 -16.71 -14.54 -1.47
C ALA A 76 -16.04 -14.74 -2.84
N TYR A 77 -15.77 -13.64 -3.57
CA TYR A 77 -15.25 -13.71 -4.94
C TYR A 77 -13.88 -14.40 -5.04
N LEU A 78 -12.91 -14.00 -4.20
CA LEU A 78 -11.58 -14.59 -4.22
C LEU A 78 -11.55 -16.05 -3.73
N PRO A 79 -12.17 -16.42 -2.59
CA PRO A 79 -12.20 -17.80 -2.13
C PRO A 79 -12.76 -18.76 -3.18
N VAL A 80 -13.84 -18.37 -3.86
CA VAL A 80 -14.43 -19.19 -4.93
C VAL A 80 -13.47 -19.35 -6.10
N GLY A 81 -12.79 -18.27 -6.54
CA GLY A 81 -11.78 -18.37 -7.58
C GLY A 81 -10.61 -19.30 -7.18
N ILE A 82 -10.14 -19.20 -5.94
CA ILE A 82 -9.06 -20.04 -5.40
C ILE A 82 -9.48 -21.51 -5.38
N ILE A 83 -10.72 -21.81 -4.95
CA ILE A 83 -11.25 -23.17 -4.93
C ILE A 83 -11.35 -23.72 -6.36
N LEU A 84 -11.88 -22.95 -7.31
CA LEU A 84 -11.96 -23.36 -8.73
C LEU A 84 -10.56 -23.62 -9.33
N ALA A 85 -9.59 -22.76 -9.00
CA ALA A 85 -8.21 -22.94 -9.44
C ALA A 85 -7.58 -24.19 -8.82
N ALA A 86 -7.75 -24.41 -7.51
CA ALA A 86 -7.22 -25.58 -6.82
C ALA A 86 -7.88 -26.88 -7.30
N SER A 87 -9.21 -26.90 -7.50
CA SER A 87 -9.93 -28.07 -7.98
C SER A 87 -9.47 -28.48 -9.38
N SER A 88 -9.22 -27.52 -10.27
CA SER A 88 -8.70 -27.82 -11.60
C SER A 88 -7.31 -28.46 -11.57
N LEU A 89 -6.42 -28.06 -10.65
CA LEU A 89 -5.09 -28.66 -10.50
C LEU A 89 -5.17 -30.09 -9.96
N ILE A 90 -6.10 -30.33 -9.04
CA ILE A 90 -6.31 -31.66 -8.46
C ILE A 90 -6.89 -32.60 -9.53
N LEU A 91 -7.82 -32.10 -10.35
CA LEU A 91 -8.38 -32.85 -11.47
C LEU A 91 -7.30 -33.28 -12.47
N GLU A 92 -6.38 -32.38 -12.83
CA GLU A 92 -5.24 -32.71 -13.70
C GLU A 92 -4.40 -33.86 -13.15
N ARG A 93 -4.09 -33.81 -11.84
CA ARG A 93 -3.27 -34.82 -11.15
C ARG A 93 -3.92 -36.21 -11.15
N LEU A 94 -5.25 -36.29 -11.15
CA LEU A 94 -5.96 -37.56 -11.19
C LEU A 94 -5.92 -38.26 -12.55
N PHE A 95 -5.95 -37.50 -13.65
CA PHE A 95 -6.21 -38.06 -14.98
C PHE A 95 -4.98 -38.14 -15.91
N THR A 96 -3.81 -37.67 -15.49
CA THR A 96 -2.59 -37.70 -16.34
C THR A 96 -1.46 -38.58 -15.77
N PRO A 97 -1.59 -39.92 -15.77
CA PRO A 97 -0.49 -40.80 -15.35
C PRO A 97 0.62 -40.95 -16.40
N SER A 98 0.30 -40.99 -17.72
CA SER A 98 1.27 -41.42 -18.75
C SER A 98 1.76 -40.31 -19.69
N PHE A 99 1.03 -39.20 -19.81
CA PHE A 99 1.51 -37.99 -20.52
C PHE A 99 2.54 -37.20 -19.68
N ALA A 100 2.68 -37.56 -18.40
CA ALA A 100 3.47 -36.91 -17.36
C ALA A 100 4.99 -37.00 -17.55
N ILE A 101 5.49 -37.83 -18.48
CA ILE A 101 6.95 -38.05 -18.62
C ILE A 101 7.65 -36.85 -19.30
N TRP A 102 6.92 -35.90 -19.92
CA TRP A 102 7.54 -34.80 -20.67
C TRP A 102 7.39 -33.40 -20.04
N PHE A 103 6.64 -33.24 -18.95
CA PHE A 103 6.52 -31.98 -18.20
C PHE A 103 6.80 -32.24 -16.72
N TRP A 104 7.90 -31.69 -16.22
CA TRP A 104 8.12 -31.53 -14.78
C TRP A 104 6.88 -30.91 -14.11
N GLN A 105 6.22 -31.76 -13.32
CA GLN A 105 5.03 -31.62 -12.48
C GLN A 105 4.50 -30.21 -12.15
N LEU A 106 3.17 -30.10 -12.20
CA LEU A 106 2.25 -29.00 -11.90
C LEU A 106 2.37 -28.34 -10.50
N ASP A 107 3.30 -28.80 -9.65
CA ASP A 107 3.50 -28.26 -8.30
C ASP A 107 3.81 -26.75 -8.26
N PRO A 108 4.56 -26.13 -9.20
CA PRO A 108 4.77 -24.68 -9.24
C PRO A 108 3.46 -23.88 -9.23
N PHE A 109 2.41 -24.38 -9.90
CA PHE A 109 1.12 -23.71 -9.97
C PHE A 109 0.34 -23.78 -8.67
N PHE A 110 0.49 -24.86 -7.89
CA PHE A 110 -0.04 -24.89 -6.53
C PHE A 110 0.63 -23.85 -5.64
N TYR A 111 1.96 -23.67 -5.76
CA TYR A 111 2.67 -22.63 -5.00
C TYR A 111 2.17 -21.22 -5.35
N VAL A 112 1.80 -20.95 -6.61
CA VAL A 112 1.20 -19.65 -6.96
C VAL A 112 -0.15 -19.45 -6.24
N ILE A 113 -1.02 -20.45 -6.21
CA ILE A 113 -2.30 -20.35 -5.47
C ILE A 113 -2.04 -20.17 -3.96
N LEU A 114 -1.10 -20.93 -3.41
CA LEU A 114 -0.68 -20.81 -2.01
C LEU A 114 -0.20 -19.39 -1.70
N ILE A 115 0.63 -18.80 -2.58
CA ILE A 115 1.12 -17.42 -2.44
C ILE A 115 -0.06 -16.43 -2.47
N LEU A 116 -1.05 -16.63 -3.36
CA LEU A 116 -2.25 -15.79 -3.40
C LEU A 116 -3.04 -15.88 -2.08
N VAL A 117 -3.18 -17.08 -1.51
CA VAL A 117 -3.81 -17.29 -0.20
C VAL A 117 -3.02 -16.60 0.91
N ALA A 118 -1.70 -16.80 0.97
CA ALA A 118 -0.81 -16.23 1.98
C ALA A 118 -0.69 -14.70 1.88
N TRP A 119 -0.89 -14.14 0.68
CA TRP A 119 -0.90 -12.70 0.47
C TRP A 119 -2.21 -12.07 0.95
N GLN A 120 -3.37 -12.63 0.59
CA GLN A 120 -4.65 -12.05 0.95
C GLN A 120 -5.06 -12.35 2.41
N TYR A 121 -4.74 -13.54 2.92
CA TYR A 121 -5.28 -14.06 4.18
C TYR A 121 -4.19 -14.32 5.22
N ASP A 122 -4.62 -14.62 6.44
CA ASP A 122 -3.73 -14.97 7.55
C ASP A 122 -3.23 -16.41 7.43
N PHE A 123 -2.20 -16.75 8.21
CA PHE A 123 -1.59 -18.09 8.23
C PHE A 123 -2.59 -19.22 8.50
N ARG A 124 -3.68 -18.95 9.23
CA ARG A 124 -4.77 -19.91 9.45
C ARG A 124 -5.43 -20.36 8.14
N ALA A 125 -5.60 -19.46 7.18
CA ALA A 125 -6.16 -19.79 5.87
C ALA A 125 -5.16 -20.63 5.04
N VAL A 126 -3.87 -20.34 5.15
CA VAL A 126 -2.80 -21.14 4.54
C VAL A 126 -2.80 -22.57 5.09
N LEU A 127 -2.98 -22.74 6.41
CA LEU A 127 -3.10 -24.04 7.04
C LEU A 127 -4.33 -24.79 6.53
N LEU A 128 -5.50 -24.15 6.54
CA LEU A 128 -6.75 -24.75 6.06
C LEU A 128 -6.66 -25.13 4.57
N PHE A 129 -6.06 -24.28 3.75
CA PHE A 129 -5.84 -24.55 2.33
C PHE A 129 -4.93 -25.76 2.14
N THR A 130 -3.76 -25.76 2.80
CA THR A 130 -2.77 -26.85 2.70
C THR A 130 -3.39 -28.17 3.15
N LEU A 131 -3.99 -28.21 4.35
CA LEU A 131 -4.62 -29.42 4.88
C LEU A 131 -5.79 -29.86 4.02
N GLY A 132 -6.62 -28.92 3.53
CA GLY A 132 -7.75 -29.22 2.67
C GLY A 132 -7.32 -29.84 1.34
N THR A 133 -6.32 -29.27 0.67
CA THR A 133 -5.80 -29.81 -0.60
C THR A 133 -5.12 -31.17 -0.42
N SER A 134 -4.34 -31.36 0.65
CA SER A 134 -3.70 -32.65 0.93
C SER A 134 -4.71 -33.72 1.32
N ALA A 135 -5.70 -33.40 2.17
CA ALA A 135 -6.75 -34.34 2.55
C ALA A 135 -7.58 -34.75 1.34
N LEU A 136 -7.99 -33.79 0.51
CA LEU A 136 -8.78 -34.06 -0.69
C LEU A 136 -8.00 -34.94 -1.67
N GLU A 137 -6.71 -34.69 -1.86
CA GLU A 137 -5.88 -35.56 -2.70
C GLU A 137 -5.76 -36.98 -2.14
N ILE A 138 -5.54 -37.14 -0.83
CA ILE A 138 -5.50 -38.46 -0.19
C ILE A 138 -6.84 -39.18 -0.43
N THR A 139 -7.96 -38.51 -0.18
CA THR A 139 -9.29 -39.07 -0.39
C THR A 139 -9.51 -39.50 -1.84
N LEU A 140 -9.10 -38.68 -2.81
CA LEU A 140 -9.27 -39.00 -4.22
C LEU A 140 -8.38 -40.16 -4.67
N ASN A 141 -7.14 -40.23 -4.19
CA ASN A 141 -6.24 -41.36 -4.45
C ASN A 141 -6.76 -42.67 -3.82
N LEU A 142 -7.49 -42.59 -2.70
CA LEU A 142 -8.13 -43.76 -2.08
C LEU A 142 -9.40 -44.20 -2.80
N LEU A 143 -10.21 -43.27 -3.29
CA LEU A 143 -11.47 -43.54 -4.00
C LEU A 143 -11.25 -43.98 -5.45
N ILE A 144 -10.19 -43.46 -6.07
CA ILE A 144 -9.80 -43.77 -7.44
C ILE A 144 -8.38 -44.37 -7.36
N PRO A 145 -8.22 -45.57 -6.77
CA PRO A 145 -6.93 -46.25 -6.79
C PRO A 145 -6.59 -46.45 -8.27
N GLN A 146 -5.43 -45.94 -8.68
CA GLN A 146 -5.00 -45.96 -10.08
C GLN A 146 -5.24 -47.36 -10.65
N GLN A 147 -6.02 -47.46 -11.74
CA GLN A 147 -6.07 -48.67 -12.55
C GLN A 147 -4.71 -48.83 -13.24
N ILE A 148 -3.70 -49.29 -12.50
CA ILE A 148 -2.51 -49.90 -13.07
C ILE A 148 -2.85 -51.38 -13.22
N ILE A 149 -3.46 -51.72 -14.35
CA ILE A 149 -3.47 -53.11 -14.82
C ILE A 149 -2.26 -53.23 -15.74
N ILE A 150 -1.22 -53.92 -15.23
CA ILE A 150 -0.13 -54.60 -15.95
C ILE A 150 0.98 -53.64 -16.44
N LEU A 151 2.10 -53.47 -15.71
CA LEU A 151 3.31 -54.26 -15.94
C LEU A 151 4.36 -54.14 -14.82
N ASP A 152 4.01 -54.06 -13.53
CA ASP A 152 5.09 -54.19 -12.53
C ASP A 152 4.66 -54.62 -11.13
N GLN A 153 4.73 -55.93 -10.90
CA GLN A 153 4.51 -56.52 -9.58
C GLN A 153 5.68 -56.25 -8.61
N ILE A 154 6.72 -55.53 -9.04
CA ILE A 154 7.91 -55.14 -8.27
C ILE A 154 7.99 -53.59 -8.06
N GLU A 155 7.43 -52.75 -8.94
CA GLU A 155 7.36 -51.27 -8.76
C GLU A 155 6.20 -50.76 -7.89
N GLY A 156 5.23 -51.60 -7.50
CA GLY A 156 4.05 -51.17 -6.73
C GLY A 156 4.39 -50.52 -5.37
N ILE A 157 5.40 -51.04 -4.66
CA ILE A 157 5.86 -50.49 -3.38
C ILE A 157 6.64 -49.18 -3.61
N THR A 158 7.52 -49.15 -4.61
CA THR A 158 8.33 -47.98 -4.96
C THR A 158 7.45 -46.79 -5.38
N ASN A 159 6.42 -47.03 -6.19
CA ASN A 159 5.49 -45.98 -6.64
C ASN A 159 4.63 -45.43 -5.51
N GLN A 160 4.16 -46.27 -4.58
CA GLN A 160 3.44 -45.80 -3.38
C GLN A 160 4.34 -45.00 -2.44
N MET A 161 5.59 -45.41 -2.22
CA MET A 161 6.55 -44.67 -1.41
C MET A 161 6.88 -43.30 -2.02
N ILE A 162 7.07 -43.22 -3.34
CA ILE A 162 7.28 -41.95 -4.05
C ILE A 162 6.06 -41.03 -3.92
N ALA A 163 4.85 -41.56 -4.07
CA ALA A 163 3.61 -40.79 -3.94
C ALA A 163 3.46 -40.19 -2.53
N ILE A 164 3.61 -41.00 -1.49
CA ILE A 164 3.55 -40.56 -0.09
C ILE A 164 4.67 -39.54 0.20
N GLY A 165 5.90 -39.83 -0.24
CA GLY A 165 7.05 -38.94 -0.08
C GLY A 165 6.82 -37.57 -0.73
N SER A 166 6.28 -37.54 -1.94
CA SER A 166 5.95 -36.29 -2.65
C SER A 166 4.87 -35.46 -1.93
N LEU A 167 3.85 -36.11 -1.35
CA LEU A 167 2.78 -35.45 -0.61
C LEU A 167 3.29 -34.85 0.69
N ILE A 168 4.12 -35.60 1.42
CA ILE A 168 4.77 -35.12 2.64
C ILE A 168 5.65 -33.92 2.30
N LEU A 169 6.56 -34.06 1.33
CA LEU A 169 7.48 -33.01 0.93
C LEU A 169 6.74 -31.73 0.50
N ARG A 170 5.68 -31.87 -0.30
CA ARG A 170 4.84 -30.74 -0.73
C ARG A 170 4.13 -30.09 0.45
N THR A 171 3.55 -30.87 1.35
CA THR A 171 2.85 -30.34 2.54
C THR A 171 3.82 -29.54 3.41
N PHE A 172 5.00 -30.08 3.70
CA PHE A 172 6.05 -29.36 4.42
C PHE A 172 6.47 -28.08 3.70
N SER A 173 6.67 -28.16 2.38
CA SER A 173 7.05 -27.00 1.56
C SER A 173 5.98 -25.90 1.55
N PHE A 174 4.69 -26.26 1.50
CA PHE A 174 3.57 -25.31 1.56
C PHE A 174 3.52 -24.61 2.91
N LEU A 175 3.76 -25.34 4.00
CA LEU A 175 3.78 -24.75 5.33
C LEU A 175 4.93 -23.76 5.48
N ILE A 176 6.13 -24.12 5.02
CA ILE A 176 7.31 -23.24 5.09
C ILE A 176 7.11 -22.00 4.22
N ILE A 177 6.78 -22.18 2.94
CA ILE A 177 6.59 -21.06 2.00
C ILE A 177 5.41 -20.19 2.45
N GLY A 178 4.30 -20.81 2.81
CA GLY A 178 3.13 -20.11 3.30
C GLY A 178 3.42 -19.30 4.58
N PHE A 179 4.22 -19.84 5.50
CA PHE A 179 4.68 -19.11 6.70
C PHE A 179 5.56 -17.91 6.33
N VAL A 180 6.58 -18.12 5.48
CA VAL A 180 7.52 -17.09 5.06
C VAL A 180 6.79 -15.96 4.33
N ILE A 181 5.92 -16.28 3.37
CA ILE A 181 5.15 -15.28 2.60
C ILE A 181 4.20 -14.52 3.53
N THR A 182 3.48 -15.20 4.41
CA THR A 182 2.57 -14.52 5.36
C THR A 182 3.35 -13.56 6.27
N ARG A 183 4.52 -13.96 6.76
CA ARG A 183 5.40 -13.11 7.58
C ARG A 183 5.93 -11.92 6.80
N LEU A 184 6.41 -12.14 5.58
CA LEU A 184 6.95 -11.10 4.72
C LEU A 184 5.89 -10.06 4.38
N VAL A 185 4.70 -10.49 3.95
CA VAL A 185 3.57 -9.60 3.62
C VAL A 185 3.12 -8.84 4.86
N SER A 186 3.04 -9.50 6.02
CA SER A 186 2.67 -8.84 7.28
C SER A 186 3.69 -7.79 7.70
N ALA A 187 4.99 -8.09 7.60
CA ALA A 187 6.06 -7.15 7.89
C ALA A 187 6.04 -5.96 6.92
N GLN A 188 5.85 -6.21 5.62
CA GLN A 188 5.76 -5.16 4.61
C GLN A 188 4.54 -4.23 4.86
N ARG A 189 3.39 -4.79 5.24
CA ARG A 189 2.20 -4.01 5.60
C ARG A 189 2.48 -3.11 6.81
N GLN A 190 3.14 -3.64 7.84
CA GLN A 190 3.52 -2.87 9.02
C GLN A 190 4.49 -1.74 8.67
N GLN A 191 5.53 -2.01 7.88
CA GLN A 191 6.49 -1.00 7.42
C GLN A 191 5.82 0.11 6.60
N ARG A 192 4.92 -0.24 5.67
CA ARG A 192 4.16 0.75 4.89
C ARG A 192 3.27 1.62 5.77
N LYS A 193 2.64 1.03 6.79
CA LYS A 193 1.82 1.78 7.74
C LYS A 193 2.68 2.74 8.58
N ALA A 194 3.79 2.26 9.11
CA ALA A 194 4.73 3.08 9.89
C ALA A 194 5.32 4.22 9.06
N LEU A 195 5.66 3.96 7.78
CA LEU A 195 6.15 4.98 6.86
C LEU A 195 5.08 6.04 6.55
N ALA A 196 3.82 5.62 6.35
CA ALA A 196 2.72 6.55 6.14
C ALA A 196 2.47 7.44 7.37
N GLU A 197 2.50 6.86 8.57
CA GLU A 197 2.39 7.58 9.84
C GLU A 197 3.57 8.55 10.05
N ALA A 198 4.79 8.13 9.74
CA ALA A 198 5.98 8.98 9.84
C ALA A 198 5.94 10.16 8.85
N ASN A 199 5.52 9.91 7.60
CA ASN A 199 5.35 10.97 6.60
C ASN A 199 4.29 11.99 7.04
N LEU A 200 3.18 11.54 7.61
CA LEU A 200 2.15 12.44 8.13
C LEU A 200 2.68 13.35 9.24
N LYS A 201 3.47 12.78 10.17
CA LYS A 201 4.15 13.56 11.23
C LYS A 201 5.15 14.57 10.65
N LEU A 202 5.94 14.17 9.65
CA LEU A 202 6.90 15.08 9.00
C LEU A 202 6.19 16.27 8.34
N VAL A 203 5.07 16.03 7.65
CA VAL A 203 4.27 17.10 7.05
C VAL A 203 3.74 18.06 8.13
N GLN A 204 3.25 17.54 9.26
CA GLN A 204 2.80 18.36 10.38
C GLN A 204 3.94 19.18 10.99
N TYR A 205 5.11 18.57 11.26
CA TYR A 205 6.27 19.28 11.79
C TYR A 205 6.77 20.37 10.83
N ALA A 206 6.80 20.09 9.52
CA ALA A 206 7.20 21.08 8.52
C ALA A 206 6.28 22.31 8.56
N ALA A 207 4.96 22.11 8.63
CA ALA A 207 3.99 23.21 8.74
C ALA A 207 4.20 24.04 10.03
N THR A 208 4.41 23.38 11.17
CA THR A 208 4.67 24.08 12.45
C THR A 208 5.98 24.87 12.40
N VAL A 209 7.04 24.30 11.83
CA VAL A 209 8.34 25.00 11.68
C VAL A 209 8.22 26.19 10.75
N GLU A 210 7.48 26.07 9.65
CA GLU A 210 7.21 27.17 8.73
C GLU A 210 6.50 28.32 9.44
N GLN A 211 5.41 28.03 10.15
CA GLN A 211 4.66 29.04 10.93
C GLN A 211 5.55 29.72 11.98
N LEU A 212 6.35 28.96 12.71
CA LEU A 212 7.27 29.50 13.70
C LEU A 212 8.36 30.36 13.06
N THR A 213 8.85 29.97 11.88
CA THR A 213 9.87 30.72 11.14
C THR A 213 9.30 32.05 10.64
N ILE A 214 8.10 32.04 10.05
CA ILE A 214 7.40 33.25 9.63
C ILE A 214 7.18 34.20 10.83
N SER A 215 6.73 33.66 11.97
CA SER A 215 6.51 34.43 13.20
C SER A 215 7.81 35.05 13.74
N ARG A 216 8.91 34.28 13.75
CA ARG A 216 10.24 34.77 14.15
C ARG A 216 10.74 35.87 13.22
N GLU A 217 10.59 35.69 11.92
CA GLU A 217 11.05 36.66 10.92
C GLU A 217 10.25 37.96 11.01
N ARG A 218 8.93 37.88 11.15
CA ARG A 218 8.07 39.06 11.37
C ARG A 218 8.44 39.83 12.64
N ASN A 219 8.77 39.14 13.74
CA ASN A 219 9.26 39.77 14.97
C ASN A 219 10.64 40.41 14.79
N ARG A 220 11.55 39.75 14.06
CA ARG A 220 12.87 40.28 13.72
C ARG A 220 12.75 41.57 12.92
N LEU A 221 11.95 41.55 11.85
CA LEU A 221 11.65 42.71 11.01
C LEU A 221 11.02 43.85 11.81
N SER A 222 10.06 43.55 12.69
CA SER A 222 9.44 44.59 13.53
C SER A 222 10.45 45.29 14.43
N ARG A 223 11.44 44.58 14.99
CA ARG A 223 12.49 45.19 15.83
C ARG A 223 13.45 46.03 14.98
N GLU A 224 13.94 45.46 13.87
CA GLU A 224 14.86 46.16 12.97
C GLU A 224 14.25 47.45 12.39
N LEU A 225 12.98 47.39 11.99
CA LEU A 225 12.23 48.56 11.55
C LEU A 225 11.94 49.55 12.69
N HIS A 226 11.66 49.07 13.91
CA HIS A 226 11.48 49.95 15.06
C HIS A 226 12.76 50.73 15.35
N ASP A 227 13.89 50.04 15.44
CA ASP A 227 15.16 50.68 15.74
C ASP A 227 15.50 51.68 14.63
N THR A 228 15.41 51.29 13.36
CA THR A 228 15.74 52.18 12.23
C THR A 228 14.79 53.38 12.11
N LEU A 229 13.47 53.15 12.07
CA LEU A 229 12.49 54.22 11.84
C LEU A 229 12.28 55.10 13.06
N ALA A 230 12.24 54.52 14.27
CA ALA A 230 12.08 55.31 15.48
C ALA A 230 13.32 56.18 15.75
N HIS A 231 14.53 55.67 15.53
CA HIS A 231 15.74 56.48 15.68
C HIS A 231 15.80 57.60 14.64
N THR A 232 15.56 57.30 13.36
CA THR A 232 15.66 58.31 12.28
C THR A 232 14.60 59.40 12.41
N LEU A 233 13.34 59.06 12.69
CA LEU A 233 12.28 60.05 12.87
C LEU A 233 12.46 60.86 14.16
N SER A 234 12.93 60.25 15.26
CA SER A 234 13.21 60.99 16.49
C SER A 234 14.39 61.97 16.30
N ALA A 235 15.42 61.56 15.56
CA ALA A 235 16.52 62.45 15.20
C ALA A 235 16.06 63.61 14.33
N LEU A 236 15.16 63.37 13.36
CA LEU A 236 14.54 64.42 12.55
C LEU A 236 13.75 65.43 13.40
N VAL A 237 12.96 64.96 14.37
CA VAL A 237 12.24 65.85 15.31
C VAL A 237 13.22 66.75 16.07
N VAL A 238 14.29 66.17 16.63
CA VAL A 238 15.32 66.94 17.36
C VAL A 238 16.06 67.92 16.45
N GLN A 239 16.36 67.54 15.20
CA GLN A 239 17.00 68.44 14.24
C GLN A 239 16.11 69.62 13.84
N ILE A 240 14.81 69.38 13.60
CA ILE A 240 13.85 70.46 13.30
C ILE A 240 13.70 71.39 14.52
N ASP A 241 13.56 70.86 15.73
CA ASP A 241 13.50 71.64 16.98
C ASP A 241 14.76 72.49 17.17
N ALA A 242 15.95 71.94 16.88
CA ALA A 242 17.22 72.67 16.96
C ALA A 242 17.31 73.82 15.93
N VAL A 243 16.84 73.62 14.70
CA VAL A 243 16.80 74.68 13.67
C VAL A 243 15.89 75.83 14.11
N ILE A 244 14.72 75.52 14.69
CA ILE A 244 13.80 76.52 15.23
C ILE A 244 14.46 77.31 16.38
N ALA A 245 15.21 76.62 17.26
CA ALA A 245 15.83 77.24 18.43
C ALA A 245 17.05 78.13 18.11
N VAL A 246 17.82 77.80 17.05
CA VAL A 246 19.07 78.50 16.71
C VAL A 246 18.83 79.66 15.73
N TRP A 247 17.78 79.59 14.90
CA TRP A 247 17.52 80.61 13.87
C TRP A 247 16.64 81.76 14.42
N GLU A 248 17.24 82.72 15.14
CA GLU A 248 16.58 83.97 15.55
C GLU A 248 17.25 85.22 14.95
N PRO A 249 16.49 86.19 14.38
CA PRO A 249 15.03 86.18 14.21
C PRO A 249 14.59 85.34 13.00
N ILE A 250 13.63 84.44 13.21
CA ILE A 250 13.09 83.57 12.16
C ILE A 250 12.02 84.32 11.34
N PRO A 251 12.02 84.24 9.99
CA PRO A 251 10.92 84.74 9.17
C PRO A 251 9.62 83.99 9.45
N ALA A 252 8.49 84.69 9.60
CA ALA A 252 7.21 84.09 9.98
C ALA A 252 6.81 82.87 9.12
N ARG A 253 6.98 82.98 7.80
CA ARG A 253 6.66 81.89 6.85
C ARG A 253 7.58 80.67 6.99
N ALA A 254 8.85 80.87 7.40
CA ALA A 254 9.78 79.78 7.66
C ALA A 254 9.42 79.04 8.97
N ARG A 255 8.99 79.80 9.99
CA ARG A 255 8.49 79.23 11.26
C ARG A 255 7.32 78.29 11.03
N GLU A 256 6.31 78.77 10.32
CA GLU A 256 5.08 78.05 10.03
C GLU A 256 5.36 76.74 9.27
N MET A 257 6.33 76.76 8.35
CA MET A 257 6.75 75.59 7.59
C MET A 257 7.51 74.56 8.45
N LEU A 258 8.39 75.01 9.34
CA LEU A 258 9.13 74.13 10.28
C LEU A 258 8.21 73.51 11.33
N GLU A 259 7.25 74.27 11.86
CA GLU A 259 6.21 73.76 12.77
C GLU A 259 5.34 72.71 12.07
N GLY A 260 4.95 72.94 10.82
CA GLY A 260 4.24 71.95 10.00
C GLY A 260 5.06 70.68 9.72
N MET A 261 6.37 70.80 9.48
CA MET A 261 7.28 69.66 9.34
C MET A 261 7.40 68.86 10.64
N LEU A 262 7.49 69.55 11.78
CA LEU A 262 7.55 68.93 13.11
C LEU A 262 6.28 68.12 13.40
N GLU A 263 5.11 68.71 13.15
CA GLU A 263 3.82 68.04 13.34
C GLU A 263 3.66 66.83 12.41
N THR A 264 4.08 66.95 11.15
CA THR A 264 4.05 65.84 10.18
C THR A 264 4.97 64.70 10.60
N THR A 265 6.18 65.03 11.07
CA THR A 265 7.16 64.04 11.53
C THR A 265 6.70 63.33 12.80
N ARG A 266 6.10 64.06 13.76
CA ARG A 266 5.50 63.48 14.98
C ARG A 266 4.35 62.54 14.66
N ARG A 267 3.43 62.96 13.77
CA ARG A 267 2.34 62.08 13.29
C ARG A 267 2.88 60.84 12.59
N GLY A 268 3.89 60.97 11.74
CA GLY A 268 4.55 59.84 11.07
C GLY A 268 5.20 58.85 12.04
N LEU A 269 5.84 59.35 13.11
CA LEU A 269 6.42 58.52 14.17
C LEU A 269 5.35 57.72 14.92
N ASP A 270 4.23 58.35 15.27
CA ASP A 270 3.13 57.68 15.97
C ASP A 270 2.42 56.65 15.09
N GLU A 271 2.22 56.94 13.81
CA GLU A 271 1.66 56.01 12.83
C GLU A 271 2.56 54.79 12.63
N THR A 272 3.87 55.01 12.53
CA THR A 272 4.88 53.94 12.40
C THR A 272 4.90 53.06 13.65
N ARG A 273 4.88 53.66 14.85
CA ARG A 273 4.81 52.92 16.13
C ARG A 273 3.55 52.08 16.22
N ARG A 274 2.39 52.61 15.81
CA ARG A 274 1.13 51.86 15.76
C ARG A 274 1.20 50.68 14.79
N SER A 275 1.70 50.90 13.59
CA SER A 275 1.85 49.86 12.56
C SER A 275 2.79 48.73 12.99
N LEU A 276 3.93 49.07 13.61
CA LEU A 276 4.89 48.07 14.11
C LEU A 276 4.34 47.29 15.32
N ARG A 277 3.59 47.93 16.21
CA ARG A 277 2.89 47.24 17.30
C ARG A 277 1.85 46.25 16.77
N ALA A 278 1.09 46.63 15.72
CA ALA A 278 0.15 45.73 15.07
C ALA A 278 0.84 44.53 14.38
N LEU A 279 2.01 44.76 13.78
CA LEU A 279 2.86 43.68 13.26
C LEU A 279 3.27 42.67 14.34
N ARG A 280 3.47 43.10 15.59
CA ARG A 280 3.90 42.24 16.72
C ARG A 280 2.75 41.61 17.51
N ALA A 281 1.60 42.27 17.63
CA ALA A 281 0.50 41.83 18.50
C ALA A 281 -0.36 40.70 17.90
N ALA A 282 -0.73 40.81 16.61
CA ALA A 282 -1.64 39.85 15.96
C ALA A 282 -1.20 38.37 16.08
N PRO A 283 0.09 38.01 15.93
CA PRO A 283 0.51 36.62 16.01
C PRO A 283 0.71 36.09 17.44
N LEU A 284 0.97 36.96 18.44
CA LEU A 284 1.19 36.50 19.82
C LEU A 284 -0.12 36.05 20.47
N GLU A 285 -1.21 36.76 20.17
CA GLU A 285 -2.57 36.38 20.57
C GLU A 285 -3.05 35.14 19.81
N GLU A 286 -2.81 35.06 18.49
CA GLU A 286 -3.17 33.88 17.68
C GLU A 286 -2.34 32.63 18.03
N MET A 287 -1.02 32.73 18.23
CA MET A 287 -0.20 31.58 18.67
C MET A 287 -0.52 31.17 20.10
N GLY A 288 -0.78 32.12 21.00
CA GLY A 288 -1.22 31.81 22.37
C GLY A 288 -2.54 31.04 22.37
N LEU A 289 -3.49 31.46 21.52
CA LEU A 289 -4.77 30.78 21.33
C LEU A 289 -4.62 29.41 20.65
N ALA A 290 -3.80 29.30 19.60
CA ALA A 290 -3.57 28.05 18.89
C ALA A 290 -2.83 27.01 19.75
N LEU A 291 -1.86 27.42 20.57
CA LEU A 291 -1.20 26.57 21.57
C LEU A 291 -2.20 26.13 22.65
N ALA A 292 -3.03 27.04 23.15
CA ALA A 292 -4.07 26.71 24.13
C ALA A 292 -5.10 25.72 23.56
N LEU A 293 -5.54 25.90 22.31
CA LEU A 293 -6.45 24.98 21.61
C LEU A 293 -5.81 23.60 21.35
N SER A 294 -4.54 23.57 20.95
CA SER A 294 -3.82 22.32 20.70
C SER A 294 -3.62 21.53 22.00
N ALA A 295 -3.26 22.20 23.09
CA ALA A 295 -3.16 21.59 24.41
C ALA A 295 -4.52 21.06 24.91
N LEU A 296 -5.61 21.80 24.66
CA LEU A 296 -6.97 21.35 25.00
C LEU A 296 -7.38 20.11 24.18
N ALA A 297 -7.04 20.08 22.89
CA ALA A 297 -7.33 18.96 22.00
C ALA A 297 -6.54 17.70 22.36
N GLU A 298 -5.25 17.84 22.72
CA GLU A 298 -4.43 16.74 23.23
C GLU A 298 -4.95 16.19 24.56
N ASP A 299 -5.34 17.07 25.51
CA ASP A 299 -5.91 16.65 26.80
C ASP A 299 -7.26 15.95 26.61
N PHE A 300 -8.08 16.39 25.65
CA PHE A 300 -9.34 15.74 25.31
C PHE A 300 -9.15 14.39 24.63
N ALA A 301 -8.18 14.26 23.72
CA ALA A 301 -7.84 13.00 23.06
C ALA A 301 -7.31 11.96 24.06
N ALA A 302 -6.45 12.40 25.00
CA ALA A 302 -5.91 11.56 26.06
C ALA A 302 -7.00 11.04 27.03
N ARG A 303 -7.99 11.86 27.38
CA ARG A 303 -9.10 11.47 28.27
C ARG A 303 -10.11 10.51 27.64
N ASN A 304 -10.30 10.56 26.32
CA ASN A 304 -11.31 9.75 25.63
C ASN A 304 -10.74 8.50 24.93
N GLY A 305 -9.45 8.19 25.10
CA GLY A 305 -8.82 6.99 24.52
C GLY A 305 -8.80 6.97 22.99
N MET A 306 -8.91 8.14 22.35
CA MET A 306 -8.83 8.31 20.90
C MET A 306 -7.37 8.64 20.55
N SER A 307 -6.53 7.60 20.42
CA SER A 307 -5.17 7.71 19.90
C SER A 307 -5.14 7.66 18.37
#